data_AF-A0AAD7Q8H7-F1
#
_entry.id   AF-A0AAD7Q8H7-F1
#
_cell.length_a   1.000
_cell.length_b   1.000
_cell.length_c   1.000
_cell.angle_alpha   90.00
_cell.angle_beta   90.00
_cell.angle_gamma   90.00
#
_symmetry.space_group_name_H-M   'P 1'
#
loop_
_entity.id
_entity.type
_entity.pdbx_description
1 polymer ?
#
loop_
_entity_poly.entity_id
_entity_poly.type
_entity_poly.pdbx_seq_one_letter_code
_entity_poly.pdbx_strand_id
1 'polypeptide(L)'
;MLVRGKKSFSHPAMLEVRKMIETVLLWPSLDGDPVSKSQHGCIDCLALMICAELQAGESFKDSTLGKISIIGKNCGTGNSVLGYVIEQIIHDKNDIVLNSKLDSGSSAAPIPPSFCICMANVLISACQKVSDSCWKSFARKALPYLNRYVEVTMNLENRIACIQVLYSAVYHLRSAVLPYASDLLNISLKALRQESEKERMAGAKLMASLMAIEDAILEHISEELLEVRSVL
;
A
#
# COMPACT_ATOMS: atom_id res chain seq x y z
N MET A 1 3.33 11.54 26.89
CA MET A 1 2.04 10.79 26.91
C MET A 1 2.14 9.50 26.07
N LEU A 2 3.19 8.68 26.25
CA LEU A 2 3.56 7.59 25.32
C LEU A 2 3.20 6.17 25.82
N VAL A 3 2.74 6.02 27.06
CA VAL A 3 2.52 4.70 27.69
C VAL A 3 1.13 4.11 27.38
N ARG A 4 0.19 4.91 26.84
CA ARG A 4 -1.22 4.51 26.67
C ARG A 4 -1.57 3.83 25.34
N GLY A 5 -0.75 3.95 24.29
CA GLY A 5 -1.04 3.35 22.97
C GLY A 5 -0.71 1.86 22.83
N LYS A 6 0.20 1.36 23.69
CA LYS A 6 0.85 0.04 23.55
C LYS A 6 -0.05 -1.16 23.83
N LYS A 7 -1.01 -1.04 24.75
CA LYS A 7 -1.97 -2.11 25.11
C LYS A 7 -3.26 -2.09 24.28
N SER A 8 -3.47 -1.04 23.48
CA SER A 8 -4.73 -0.84 22.77
C SER A 8 -4.80 -1.61 21.45
N PHE A 9 -3.69 -1.77 20.71
CA PHE A 9 -3.72 -2.43 19.39
C PHE A 9 -4.04 -3.92 19.42
N SER A 10 -3.61 -4.62 20.46
CA SER A 10 -3.92 -6.04 20.67
C SER A 10 -5.28 -6.24 21.35
N HIS A 11 -6.03 -5.16 21.63
CA HIS A 11 -7.33 -5.27 22.29
C HIS A 11 -8.36 -5.81 21.29
N PRO A 12 -9.18 -6.81 21.66
CA PRO A 12 -10.21 -7.37 20.77
C PRO A 12 -11.15 -6.31 20.16
N ALA A 13 -11.42 -5.22 20.89
CA ALA A 13 -12.21 -4.10 20.34
C ALA A 13 -11.60 -3.45 19.09
N MET A 14 -10.28 -3.49 18.89
CA MET A 14 -9.67 -2.95 17.66
C MET A 14 -10.03 -3.77 16.43
N LEU A 15 -10.20 -5.08 16.59
CA LEU A 15 -10.70 -5.96 15.54
C LEU A 15 -12.15 -5.59 15.18
N GLU A 16 -13.00 -5.35 16.18
CA GLU A 16 -14.39 -4.94 15.97
C GLU A 16 -14.51 -3.54 15.36
N VAL A 17 -13.69 -2.59 15.79
CA VAL A 17 -13.59 -1.25 15.18
C VAL A 17 -13.19 -1.36 13.71
N ARG A 18 -12.18 -2.18 13.39
CA ARG A 18 -11.76 -2.40 12.01
C ARG A 18 -12.88 -2.99 11.15
N LYS A 19 -13.59 -4.03 11.63
CA LYS A 19 -14.75 -4.62 10.91
C LYS A 19 -15.87 -3.60 10.66
N MET A 20 -16.14 -2.73 11.64
CA MET A 20 -17.14 -1.67 11.50
C MET A 20 -16.73 -0.67 10.40
N ILE A 21 -15.46 -0.27 10.40
CA ILE A 21 -14.90 0.59 9.35
C ILE A 21 -15.02 -0.08 7.97
N GLU A 22 -14.65 -1.36 7.86
CA GLU A 22 -14.76 -2.14 6.61
C GLU A 22 -16.19 -2.13 6.06
N THR A 23 -17.19 -2.28 6.93
CA THR A 23 -18.61 -2.26 6.53
C THR A 23 -19.00 -0.95 5.87
N VAL A 24 -18.50 0.18 6.38
CA VAL A 24 -18.74 1.51 5.80
C VAL A 24 -17.96 1.68 4.49
N LEU A 25 -16.73 1.16 4.42
CA LEU A 25 -15.92 1.19 3.19
C LEU A 25 -16.51 0.36 2.05
N LEU A 26 -17.33 -0.64 2.36
CA LEU A 26 -18.07 -1.43 1.36
C LEU A 26 -19.35 -0.77 0.86
N TRP A 27 -19.77 0.37 1.43
CA TRP A 27 -20.96 1.06 0.94
C TRP A 27 -20.80 1.57 -0.49
N PRO A 28 -21.85 1.45 -1.33
CA PRO A 28 -21.82 2.01 -2.66
C PRO A 28 -21.72 3.52 -2.59
N SER A 29 -20.94 4.10 -3.50
CA SER A 29 -20.97 5.55 -3.72
C SER A 29 -22.26 5.92 -4.44
N LEU A 30 -22.98 6.89 -3.90
CA LEU A 30 -24.23 7.40 -4.49
C LEU A 30 -23.98 8.53 -5.51
N ASP A 31 -22.77 9.11 -5.52
CA ASP A 31 -22.47 10.36 -6.22
C ASP A 31 -21.69 10.14 -7.53
N GLY A 32 -21.50 8.89 -7.96
CA GLY A 32 -20.71 8.52 -9.15
C GLY A 32 -19.19 8.60 -8.95
N ASP A 33 -18.72 9.16 -7.83
CA ASP A 33 -17.33 9.11 -7.41
C ASP A 33 -16.93 7.71 -6.95
N PRO A 34 -15.67 7.28 -7.16
CA PRO A 34 -15.20 5.97 -6.69
C PRO A 34 -15.18 5.84 -5.15
N VAL A 35 -15.17 6.98 -4.43
CA VAL A 35 -15.15 7.04 -2.96
C VAL A 35 -16.07 8.16 -2.46
N SER A 36 -17.01 7.83 -1.58
CA SER A 36 -17.96 8.76 -0.97
C SER A 36 -17.36 9.53 0.22
N LYS A 37 -17.98 10.65 0.59
CA LYS A 37 -17.54 11.45 1.76
C LYS A 37 -17.58 10.67 3.08
N SER A 38 -18.53 9.75 3.25
CA SER A 38 -18.61 8.92 4.46
C SER A 38 -17.45 7.92 4.57
N GLN A 39 -16.86 7.53 3.45
CA GLN A 39 -15.68 6.64 3.42
C GLN A 39 -14.38 7.37 3.78
N HIS A 40 -14.28 8.69 3.58
CA HIS A 40 -13.05 9.44 3.86
C HIS A 40 -12.65 9.39 5.36
N GLY A 41 -13.62 9.53 6.27
CA GLY A 41 -13.35 9.39 7.70
C GLY A 41 -12.86 7.98 8.07
N CYS A 42 -13.40 6.96 7.41
CA CYS A 42 -13.00 5.57 7.57
C CYS A 42 -11.57 5.31 7.05
N ILE A 43 -11.24 5.90 5.90
CA ILE A 43 -9.89 5.85 5.30
C ILE A 43 -8.86 6.44 6.27
N ASP A 44 -9.13 7.62 6.81
CA ASP A 44 -8.22 8.29 7.75
C ASP A 44 -8.08 7.52 9.07
N CYS A 45 -9.16 6.93 9.57
CA CYS A 45 -9.10 6.07 10.76
C CYS A 45 -8.18 4.86 10.55
N LEU A 46 -8.30 4.14 9.43
CA LEU A 46 -7.40 3.02 9.13
C LEU A 46 -5.96 3.47 8.93
N ALA A 47 -5.73 4.62 8.28
CA ALA A 47 -4.40 5.18 8.12
C ALA A 47 -3.74 5.50 9.47
N LEU A 48 -4.48 6.09 10.41
CA LEU A 48 -4.00 6.32 11.78
C LEU A 48 -3.73 5.01 12.52
N MET A 49 -4.56 3.98 12.30
CA MET A 49 -4.32 2.65 12.84
C MET A 49 -3.00 2.05 12.33
N ILE A 50 -2.71 2.17 11.04
CA ILE A 50 -1.42 1.76 10.45
C ILE A 50 -0.25 2.55 11.07
N CYS A 51 -0.38 3.88 11.18
CA CYS A 51 0.68 4.72 11.73
C CYS A 51 1.04 4.31 13.16
N ALA A 52 0.02 4.08 14.00
CA ALA A 52 0.25 3.68 15.38
C ALA A 52 0.73 2.21 15.51
N GLU A 53 0.32 1.30 14.61
CA GLU A 53 0.89 -0.05 14.52
C GLU A 53 2.41 0.01 14.24
N LEU A 54 2.82 0.83 13.27
CA LEU A 54 4.23 0.99 12.89
C LEU A 54 5.06 1.64 14.00
N GLN A 55 4.54 2.70 14.62
CA GLN A 55 5.20 3.37 15.75
C GLN A 55 5.38 2.45 16.95
N ALA A 56 4.37 1.62 17.25
CA ALA A 56 4.49 0.61 18.29
C ALA A 56 5.65 -0.35 17.96
N GLY A 57 5.72 -0.85 16.72
CA GLY A 57 6.77 -1.77 16.27
C GLY A 57 8.20 -1.22 16.36
N GLU A 58 8.43 0.06 16.04
CA GLU A 58 9.76 0.68 16.17
C GLU A 58 10.16 0.90 17.63
N SER A 59 9.21 1.29 18.51
CA SER A 59 9.50 1.48 19.95
C SER A 59 10.00 0.23 20.68
N PHE A 60 9.74 -0.96 20.14
CA PHE A 60 10.22 -2.22 20.70
C PHE A 60 11.64 -2.58 20.25
N LYS A 61 12.08 -2.16 19.06
CA LYS A 61 13.42 -2.48 18.56
C LYS A 61 14.52 -1.80 19.39
N ASP A 62 14.24 -0.62 19.94
CA ASP A 62 15.14 0.09 20.85
C ASP A 62 15.30 -0.59 22.23
N SER A 63 14.47 -1.59 22.54
CA SER A 63 14.51 -2.30 23.83
C SER A 63 15.14 -3.70 23.78
N THR A 64 15.46 -4.22 22.60
CA THR A 64 16.04 -5.57 22.48
C THR A 64 17.07 -5.66 21.35
N LEU A 65 18.30 -5.22 21.63
CA LEU A 65 19.46 -5.62 20.84
C LEU A 65 19.79 -7.08 21.21
N GLY A 66 19.17 -8.03 20.52
CA GLY A 66 19.44 -9.44 20.75
C GLY A 66 18.62 -10.33 19.83
N LYS A 67 19.28 -10.89 18.81
CA LYS A 67 18.95 -12.10 18.03
C LYS A 67 17.47 -12.48 17.91
N ILE A 68 16.97 -12.62 16.68
CA ILE A 68 16.52 -13.92 16.15
C ILE A 68 16.23 -13.84 14.65
N SER A 69 16.45 -15.00 14.04
CA SER A 69 16.51 -15.42 12.65
C SER A 69 15.31 -15.13 11.76
N ILE A 70 15.65 -14.94 10.49
CA ILE A 70 14.85 -15.27 9.30
C ILE A 70 14.31 -16.72 9.45
N ILE A 71 13.10 -16.96 8.94
CA ILE A 71 12.38 -18.24 8.76
C ILE A 71 11.20 -18.46 9.73
N GLY A 72 10.00 -18.16 9.21
CA GLY A 72 8.82 -19.03 9.27
C GLY A 72 8.28 -19.45 10.64
N LYS A 73 7.34 -18.66 11.20
CA LYS A 73 6.22 -19.24 11.95
C LYS A 73 5.06 -18.25 12.07
N ASN A 74 3.88 -18.68 11.62
CA ASN A 74 2.60 -18.00 11.75
C ASN A 74 2.40 -17.44 13.16
N CYS A 75 2.46 -16.13 13.29
CA CYS A 75 1.90 -15.39 14.42
C CYS A 75 0.80 -14.49 13.86
N GLY A 76 -0.41 -15.04 13.77
CA GLY A 76 -1.68 -14.33 13.55
C GLY A 76 -1.68 -13.24 12.48
N THR A 77 -1.87 -13.63 11.22
CA THR A 77 -2.19 -12.71 10.10
C THR A 77 -3.38 -11.78 10.40
N GLY A 78 -4.21 -12.08 11.41
CA GLY A 78 -5.38 -11.29 11.80
C GLY A 78 -5.12 -9.95 12.53
N ASN A 79 -3.87 -9.62 12.91
CA ASN A 79 -3.59 -8.46 13.78
C ASN A 79 -2.87 -7.28 13.10
N SER A 80 -2.28 -7.43 11.91
CA SER A 80 -1.64 -6.30 11.22
C SER A 80 -2.67 -5.56 10.38
N VAL A 81 -2.91 -4.29 10.67
CA VAL A 81 -3.79 -3.42 9.90
C VAL A 81 -3.15 -3.13 8.55
N LEU A 82 -1.84 -2.86 8.52
CA LEU A 82 -1.11 -2.66 7.26
C LEU A 82 -1.15 -3.92 6.37
N GLY A 83 -0.88 -5.09 6.95
CA GLY A 83 -0.94 -6.36 6.24
C GLY A 83 -2.33 -6.62 5.66
N TYR A 84 -3.38 -6.42 6.47
CA TYR A 84 -4.76 -6.54 6.04
C TYR A 84 -5.09 -5.62 4.84
N VAL A 85 -4.72 -4.34 4.92
CA VAL A 85 -4.99 -3.36 3.84
C VAL A 85 -4.29 -3.77 2.54
N ILE A 86 -3.04 -4.24 2.63
CA ILE A 86 -2.29 -4.75 1.46
C ILE A 86 -2.96 -5.99 0.88
N GLU A 87 -3.38 -6.94 1.73
CA GLU A 87 -4.10 -8.14 1.29
C GLU A 87 -5.39 -7.78 0.54
N GLN A 88 -6.17 -6.81 1.03
CA GLN A 88 -7.40 -6.38 0.37
C GLN A 88 -7.17 -5.72 -1.01
N ILE A 89 -6.01 -5.08 -1.23
CA ILE A 89 -5.64 -4.52 -2.53
C ILE A 89 -5.25 -5.63 -3.50
N ILE A 90 -4.44 -6.59 -3.02
CA ILE A 90 -3.79 -7.60 -3.86
C ILE A 90 -4.71 -8.78 -4.16
N HIS A 91 -5.75 -9.00 -3.34
CA HIS A 91 -6.70 -10.08 -3.51
C HIS A 91 -7.63 -9.83 -4.72
N ASP A 92 -7.07 -9.94 -5.92
CA ASP A 92 -7.85 -10.13 -7.13
C ASP A 92 -8.39 -11.56 -7.11
N LYS A 93 -9.72 -11.73 -7.06
CA LYS A 93 -10.37 -13.06 -6.97
C LYS A 93 -10.12 -13.96 -8.17
N ASN A 94 -9.40 -13.47 -9.17
CA ASN A 94 -9.04 -14.20 -10.38
C ASN A 94 -8.06 -15.38 -10.12
N ASP A 95 -7.43 -15.46 -8.94
CA ASP A 95 -6.54 -16.59 -8.59
C ASP A 95 -7.25 -17.87 -8.07
N ILE A 96 -8.58 -17.88 -7.96
CA ILE A 96 -9.35 -19.11 -7.61
C ILE A 96 -9.86 -19.82 -8.87
N VAL A 97 -9.06 -19.88 -9.94
CA VAL A 97 -9.38 -20.72 -11.12
C VAL A 97 -8.42 -21.89 -11.29
N LEU A 98 -7.27 -21.93 -10.61
CA LEU A 98 -6.28 -22.98 -10.88
C LEU A 98 -6.01 -24.02 -9.79
N ASN A 99 -6.44 -23.89 -8.54
CA ASN A 99 -6.25 -24.99 -7.57
C ASN A 99 -7.27 -24.98 -6.41
N SER A 100 -8.44 -25.59 -6.62
CA SER A 100 -8.99 -26.65 -5.75
C SER A 100 -10.47 -26.86 -6.05
N LYS A 101 -10.79 -27.97 -6.72
CA LYS A 101 -12.03 -28.69 -6.42
C LYS A 101 -11.90 -29.16 -4.96
N LEU A 102 -12.54 -28.48 -4.02
CA LEU A 102 -13.17 -29.14 -2.87
C LEU A 102 -14.16 -28.18 -2.18
N ASP A 103 -15.42 -28.60 -2.29
CA ASP A 103 -16.62 -28.30 -1.53
C ASP A 103 -16.54 -27.44 -0.24
N SER A 104 -17.34 -26.36 -0.22
CA SER A 104 -18.40 -26.07 0.79
C SER A 104 -18.57 -24.57 1.12
N GLY A 105 -19.69 -24.00 0.65
CA GLY A 105 -20.53 -23.12 1.47
C GLY A 105 -20.00 -21.76 1.94
N SER A 106 -19.57 -20.88 1.04
CA SER A 106 -19.96 -19.45 1.00
C SER A 106 -19.14 -18.75 -0.07
N SER A 107 -19.73 -18.58 -1.25
CA SER A 107 -19.14 -17.70 -2.27
C SER A 107 -19.24 -16.27 -1.73
N ALA A 108 -18.19 -15.81 -1.04
CA ALA A 108 -18.08 -14.42 -0.63
C ALA A 108 -18.20 -13.56 -1.91
N ALA A 109 -19.15 -12.63 -1.93
CA ALA A 109 -19.40 -11.76 -3.09
C ALA A 109 -18.11 -11.06 -3.54
N PRO A 110 -17.88 -10.85 -4.86
CA PRO A 110 -16.69 -10.17 -5.35
C PRO A 110 -16.45 -8.86 -4.62
N ILE A 111 -15.21 -8.61 -4.20
CA ILE A 111 -14.85 -7.34 -3.55
C ILE A 111 -15.09 -6.23 -4.59
N PRO A 112 -15.90 -5.21 -4.29
CA PRO A 112 -16.15 -4.12 -5.24
C PRO A 112 -14.83 -3.40 -5.58
N PRO A 113 -14.59 -2.99 -6.84
CA PRO A 113 -13.40 -2.20 -7.20
C PRO A 113 -13.23 -0.93 -6.35
N SER A 114 -14.35 -0.28 -5.97
CA SER A 114 -14.35 0.87 -5.07
C SER A 114 -13.72 0.60 -3.70
N PHE A 115 -13.80 -0.65 -3.21
CA PHE A 115 -13.17 -1.03 -1.96
C PHE A 115 -11.64 -1.11 -2.08
N CYS A 116 -11.13 -1.63 -3.20
CA CYS A 116 -9.69 -1.62 -3.47
C CYS A 116 -9.16 -0.18 -3.55
N ILE A 117 -9.89 0.72 -4.21
CA ILE A 117 -9.56 2.14 -4.26
C ILE A 117 -9.57 2.77 -2.85
N CYS A 118 -10.53 2.41 -1.99
CA CYS A 118 -10.52 2.85 -0.60
C CYS A 118 -9.26 2.38 0.15
N MET A 119 -8.83 1.12 -0.05
CA MET A 119 -7.62 0.58 0.57
C MET A 119 -6.35 1.25 0.05
N ALA A 120 -6.29 1.55 -1.24
CA ALA A 120 -5.21 2.37 -1.80
C ALA A 120 -5.18 3.76 -1.15
N ASN A 121 -6.34 4.40 -0.98
CA ASN A 121 -6.43 5.70 -0.30
C ASN A 121 -6.04 5.63 1.19
N VAL A 122 -6.26 4.49 1.86
CA VAL A 122 -5.73 4.25 3.21
C VAL A 122 -4.20 4.30 3.22
N LEU A 123 -3.55 3.64 2.26
CA LEU A 123 -2.09 3.66 2.16
C LEU A 123 -1.55 5.05 1.79
N ILE A 124 -2.20 5.78 0.87
CA ILE A 124 -1.86 7.18 0.56
C ILE A 124 -1.95 8.05 1.82
N SER A 125 -3.06 7.95 2.54
CA SER A 125 -3.29 8.70 3.79
C SER A 125 -2.27 8.32 4.87
N ALA A 126 -1.86 7.05 4.94
CA ALA A 126 -0.82 6.59 5.86
C ALA A 126 0.57 7.14 5.49
N CYS A 127 0.96 7.17 4.20
CA CYS A 127 2.21 7.78 3.73
C CYS A 127 2.34 9.23 4.18
N GLN A 128 1.24 9.99 4.17
CA GLN A 128 1.21 11.40 4.59
C GLN A 128 1.37 11.59 6.10
N LYS A 129 0.95 10.62 6.91
CA LYS A 129 0.79 10.75 8.37
C LYS A 129 1.86 10.00 9.16
N VAL A 130 2.56 9.06 8.53
CA VAL A 130 3.58 8.25 9.19
C VAL A 130 4.79 9.11 9.56
N SER A 131 5.27 8.95 10.79
CA SER A 131 6.46 9.66 11.28
C SER A 131 7.74 9.15 10.61
N ASP A 132 8.74 10.03 10.49
CA ASP A 132 10.02 9.77 9.81
C ASP A 132 10.72 8.49 10.28
N SER A 133 10.66 8.20 11.58
CA SER A 133 11.21 6.96 12.17
C SER A 133 10.61 5.68 11.60
N CYS A 134 9.40 5.75 11.04
CA CYS A 134 8.64 4.62 10.55
C CYS A 134 8.65 4.51 9.01
N TRP A 135 9.20 5.49 8.28
CA TRP A 135 9.21 5.49 6.80
C TRP A 135 9.83 4.22 6.21
N LYS A 136 11.00 3.81 6.71
CA LYS A 136 11.67 2.57 6.28
C LYS A 136 10.82 1.32 6.53
N SER A 137 10.12 1.26 7.66
CA SER A 137 9.27 0.12 7.97
C SER A 137 8.02 0.08 7.10
N PHE A 138 7.41 1.23 6.81
CA PHE A 138 6.30 1.32 5.87
C PHE A 138 6.77 0.86 4.48
N ALA A 139 7.82 1.48 3.94
CA ALA A 139 8.35 1.19 2.61
C ALA A 139 8.64 -0.31 2.43
N ARG A 140 9.35 -0.91 3.39
CA ARG A 140 9.68 -2.34 3.37
C ARG A 140 8.48 -3.27 3.42
N LYS A 141 7.42 -2.91 4.13
CA LYS A 141 6.23 -3.74 4.30
C LYS A 141 5.22 -3.58 3.16
N ALA A 142 5.20 -2.43 2.48
CA ALA A 142 4.18 -2.12 1.47
C ALA A 142 4.72 -2.22 0.02
N LEU A 143 5.85 -1.59 -0.27
CA LEU A 143 6.28 -1.36 -1.67
C LEU A 143 6.55 -2.64 -2.47
N PRO A 144 7.22 -3.68 -1.94
CA PRO A 144 7.47 -4.90 -2.73
C PRO A 144 6.18 -5.56 -3.23
N TYR A 145 5.13 -5.56 -2.40
CA TYR A 145 3.86 -6.19 -2.73
C TYR A 145 3.06 -5.35 -3.75
N LEU A 146 3.07 -4.03 -3.59
CA LEU A 146 2.40 -3.13 -4.52
C LEU A 146 3.09 -3.10 -5.89
N ASN A 147 4.43 -3.06 -5.92
CA ASN A 147 5.20 -3.12 -7.16
C ASN A 147 4.84 -4.36 -7.96
N ARG A 148 4.89 -5.55 -7.33
CA ARG A 148 4.51 -6.81 -7.96
C ARG A 148 3.05 -6.80 -8.44
N TYR A 149 2.13 -6.28 -7.64
CA TYR A 149 0.72 -6.25 -7.98
C TYR A 149 0.43 -5.39 -9.22
N VAL A 150 1.04 -4.21 -9.32
CA VAL A 150 0.88 -3.31 -10.47
C VAL A 150 1.26 -3.99 -11.79
N GLU A 151 2.25 -4.87 -11.78
CA GLU A 151 2.69 -5.58 -12.98
C GLU A 151 1.74 -6.69 -13.45
N VAL A 152 0.97 -7.29 -12.53
CA VAL A 152 0.13 -8.46 -12.84
C VAL A 152 -1.36 -8.12 -12.93
N THR A 153 -1.80 -6.99 -12.35
CA THR A 153 -3.22 -6.65 -12.29
C THR A 153 -3.76 -6.21 -13.66
N MET A 154 -4.86 -6.84 -14.07
CA MET A 154 -5.59 -6.49 -15.29
C MET A 154 -6.64 -5.41 -15.06
N ASN A 155 -6.98 -5.11 -13.80
CA ASN A 155 -7.95 -4.07 -13.47
C ASN A 155 -7.28 -2.69 -13.55
N LEU A 156 -7.67 -1.90 -14.55
CA LEU A 156 -7.12 -0.57 -14.83
C LEU A 156 -7.27 0.38 -13.63
N GLU A 157 -8.42 0.41 -12.96
CA GLU A 157 -8.65 1.33 -11.83
C GLU A 157 -7.79 0.97 -10.62
N ASN A 158 -7.69 -0.33 -10.30
CA ASN A 158 -6.83 -0.81 -9.22
C ASN A 158 -5.36 -0.51 -9.53
N ARG A 159 -4.92 -0.68 -10.78
CA ARG A 159 -3.57 -0.38 -11.21
C ARG A 159 -3.24 1.11 -11.03
N ILE A 160 -4.13 1.99 -11.51
CA ILE A 160 -3.99 3.44 -11.34
C ILE A 160 -3.92 3.81 -9.86
N ALA A 161 -4.82 3.28 -9.04
CA ALA A 161 -4.84 3.53 -7.60
C ALA A 161 -3.53 3.09 -6.93
N CYS A 162 -3.00 1.92 -7.29
CA CYS A 162 -1.71 1.45 -6.77
C CYS A 162 -0.54 2.34 -7.22
N ILE A 163 -0.48 2.77 -8.48
CA ILE A 163 0.54 3.72 -8.95
C ILE A 163 0.46 5.04 -8.16
N GLN A 164 -0.75 5.48 -7.79
CA GLN A 164 -0.91 6.66 -6.92
C GLN A 164 -0.39 6.42 -5.49
N VAL A 165 -0.54 5.22 -4.93
CA VAL A 165 0.11 4.84 -3.66
C VAL A 165 1.62 4.92 -3.79
N LEU A 166 2.19 4.37 -4.86
CA LEU A 166 3.63 4.40 -5.12
C LEU A 166 4.15 5.84 -5.23
N TYR A 167 3.44 6.70 -5.97
CA TYR A 167 3.73 8.13 -6.04
C TYR A 167 3.72 8.77 -4.64
N SER A 168 2.69 8.51 -3.83
CA SER A 168 2.58 9.06 -2.47
C SER A 168 3.72 8.57 -1.57
N ALA A 169 4.11 7.30 -1.69
CA ALA A 169 5.24 6.74 -0.95
C ALA A 169 6.55 7.42 -1.34
N VAL A 170 6.80 7.61 -2.64
CA VAL A 170 7.97 8.32 -3.16
C VAL A 170 8.00 9.74 -2.61
N TYR A 171 6.90 10.49 -2.75
CA TYR A 171 6.81 11.88 -2.30
C TYR A 171 6.98 12.08 -0.78
N HIS A 172 6.41 11.20 0.05
CA HIS A 172 6.38 11.39 1.50
C HIS A 172 7.45 10.62 2.28
N LEU A 173 7.93 9.46 1.79
CA LEU A 173 8.87 8.62 2.52
C LEU A 173 10.34 8.88 2.16
N ARG A 174 10.59 9.69 1.11
CA ARG A 174 11.91 10.18 0.68
C ARG A 174 12.94 9.05 0.55
N SER A 175 14.16 9.22 1.07
CA SER A 175 15.25 8.21 1.05
C SER A 175 14.85 6.78 1.45
N ALA A 176 13.75 6.57 2.19
CA ALA A 176 13.27 5.22 2.51
C ALA A 176 12.84 4.42 1.26
N VAL A 177 12.56 5.07 0.13
CA VAL A 177 12.18 4.41 -1.13
C VAL A 177 13.36 4.04 -2.01
N LEU A 178 14.58 4.49 -1.70
CA LEU A 178 15.78 4.25 -2.51
C LEU A 178 15.97 2.78 -2.92
N PRO A 179 15.78 1.77 -2.03
CA PRO A 179 15.92 0.36 -2.42
C PRO A 179 14.93 -0.14 -3.49
N TYR A 180 13.92 0.66 -3.83
CA TYR A 180 12.85 0.33 -4.76
C TYR A 180 12.82 1.25 -5.98
N ALA A 181 13.75 2.21 -6.08
CA ALA A 181 13.68 3.29 -7.06
C ALA A 181 13.68 2.79 -8.52
N SER A 182 14.48 1.79 -8.86
CA SER A 182 14.49 1.14 -10.18
C SER A 182 13.15 0.52 -10.56
N ASP A 183 12.54 -0.25 -9.65
CA ASP A 183 11.21 -0.85 -9.88
C ASP A 183 10.16 0.24 -10.10
N LEU A 184 10.21 1.30 -9.29
CA LEU A 184 9.30 2.44 -9.38
C LEU A 184 9.47 3.22 -10.68
N LEU A 185 10.72 3.42 -11.14
CA LEU A 185 11.00 4.02 -12.44
C LEU A 185 10.43 3.16 -13.57
N ASN A 186 10.68 1.85 -13.56
CA ASN A 186 10.16 0.92 -14.55
C ASN A 186 8.63 0.92 -14.60
N ILE A 187 7.95 0.92 -13.45
CA ILE A 187 6.50 1.06 -13.36
C ILE A 187 6.04 2.39 -13.99
N SER A 188 6.71 3.49 -13.68
CA SER A 188 6.35 4.81 -14.22
C SER A 188 6.49 4.87 -15.75
N LEU A 189 7.56 4.29 -16.31
CA LEU A 189 7.81 4.21 -17.75
C LEU A 189 6.78 3.33 -18.46
N LYS A 190 6.43 2.17 -17.87
CA LYS A 190 5.37 1.29 -18.39
C LYS A 190 4.03 2.01 -18.43
N ALA A 191 3.67 2.73 -17.37
CA ALA A 191 2.42 3.49 -17.25
C ALA A 191 2.33 4.63 -18.28
N LEU A 192 3.45 5.33 -18.55
CA LEU A 192 3.53 6.39 -19.56
C LEU A 192 3.25 5.92 -21.00
N ARG A 193 3.46 4.63 -21.28
CA ARG A 193 3.22 4.01 -22.59
C ARG A 193 1.79 3.48 -22.77
N GLN A 194 0.95 3.56 -21.74
CA GLN A 194 -0.43 3.06 -21.81
C GLN A 194 -1.36 4.04 -22.53
N GLU A 195 -2.44 3.52 -23.12
CA GLU A 195 -3.42 4.36 -23.83
C GLU A 195 -4.25 5.23 -22.87
N SER A 196 -4.53 4.71 -21.66
CA SER A 196 -5.31 5.41 -20.63
C SER A 196 -4.62 6.69 -20.17
N GLU A 197 -5.26 7.84 -20.38
CA GLU A 197 -4.75 9.14 -19.93
C GLU A 197 -4.57 9.18 -18.40
N LYS A 198 -5.51 8.60 -17.64
CA LYS A 198 -5.43 8.55 -16.18
C LYS A 198 -4.21 7.74 -15.70
N GLU A 199 -3.90 6.66 -16.39
CA GLU A 199 -2.72 5.83 -16.09
C GLU A 199 -1.42 6.53 -16.46
N ARG A 200 -1.36 7.14 -17.65
CA ARG A 200 -0.22 7.97 -18.05
C ARG A 200 0.03 9.10 -17.07
N MET A 201 -1.02 9.78 -16.62
CA MET A 201 -0.93 10.86 -15.64
C MET A 201 -0.40 10.36 -14.28
N ALA A 202 -0.86 9.19 -13.81
CA ALA A 202 -0.34 8.58 -12.59
C ALA A 202 1.15 8.22 -12.73
N GLY A 203 1.53 7.64 -13.87
CA GLY A 203 2.94 7.33 -14.20
C GLY A 203 3.81 8.59 -14.27
N ALA A 204 3.33 9.65 -14.91
CA ALA A 204 4.03 10.93 -14.99
C ALA A 204 4.28 11.54 -13.61
N LYS A 205 3.29 11.52 -12.71
CA LYS A 205 3.44 11.99 -11.32
C LYS A 205 4.49 11.19 -10.57
N LEU A 206 4.45 9.85 -10.70
CA LEU A 206 5.45 8.97 -10.09
C LEU A 206 6.86 9.29 -10.61
N MET A 207 7.05 9.35 -11.92
CA MET A 207 8.35 9.67 -12.53
C MET A 207 8.87 11.04 -12.08
N ALA A 208 8.03 12.08 -12.14
CA ALA A 208 8.39 13.42 -11.71
C ALA A 208 8.79 13.46 -10.23
N SER A 209 8.09 12.70 -9.37
CA SER A 209 8.45 12.62 -7.95
C SER A 209 9.78 11.92 -7.71
N LEU A 210 10.10 10.84 -8.43
CA LEU A 210 11.40 10.16 -8.35
C LEU A 210 12.55 11.10 -8.73
N MET A 211 12.34 11.90 -9.78
CA MET A 211 13.34 12.88 -10.25
C MET A 211 13.53 14.07 -9.29
N ALA A 212 12.59 14.31 -8.37
CA ALA A 212 12.54 15.54 -7.56
C ALA A 212 12.95 15.35 -6.08
N ILE A 213 13.22 14.13 -5.61
CA ILE A 213 13.41 13.87 -4.17
C ILE A 213 14.80 14.21 -3.67
N GLU A 214 15.82 13.44 -4.06
CA GLU A 214 17.18 13.54 -3.54
C GLU A 214 18.16 13.12 -4.63
N ASP A 215 19.30 13.80 -4.70
CA ASP A 215 20.35 13.53 -5.71
C ASP A 215 20.80 12.07 -5.68
N ALA A 216 20.81 11.42 -4.52
CA ALA A 216 21.16 9.99 -4.39
C ALA A 216 20.16 9.05 -5.10
N ILE A 217 18.86 9.39 -5.11
CA ILE A 217 17.87 8.65 -5.89
C ILE A 217 18.08 8.95 -7.38
N LEU A 218 18.33 10.21 -7.74
CA LEU A 218 18.57 10.62 -9.12
C LEU A 218 19.81 9.94 -9.72
N GLU A 219 20.92 9.90 -8.98
CA GLU A 219 22.15 9.18 -9.36
C GLU A 219 21.87 7.70 -9.56
N HIS A 220 21.14 7.07 -8.62
CA HIS A 220 20.81 5.64 -8.71
C HIS A 220 19.98 5.29 -9.95
N ILE A 221 19.03 6.16 -10.34
CA ILE A 221 18.18 5.92 -11.52
C ILE A 221 18.75 6.49 -12.83
N SER A 222 19.83 7.29 -12.77
CA SER A 222 20.39 7.99 -13.93
C SER A 222 20.93 7.04 -15.00
N GLU A 223 21.54 5.92 -14.59
CA GLU A 223 22.05 4.89 -15.51
C GLU A 223 20.88 4.27 -16.31
N GLU A 224 19.80 3.88 -15.65
CA GLU A 224 18.61 3.31 -16.29
C GLU A 224 17.91 4.31 -17.22
N LEU A 225 17.87 5.60 -16.84
CA LEU A 225 17.30 6.65 -17.69
C LEU A 225 18.10 6.86 -18.98
N LEU A 226 19.43 6.76 -18.92
CA LEU A 226 20.29 6.87 -20.10
C LEU A 226 20.09 5.69 -21.06
N GLU A 227 19.94 4.47 -20.53
CA GLU A 227 19.63 3.29 -21.33
C GLU A 227 18.30 3.44 -22.06
N VAL A 228 17.24 3.88 -21.36
CA VAL A 228 15.91 4.06 -21.96
C VAL A 228 15.92 5.14 -23.05
N ARG A 229 16.66 6.24 -22.84
CA ARG A 229 16.82 7.31 -23.86
C ARG A 229 17.50 6.79 -25.13
N SER A 230 18.40 5.83 -25.03
CA SER A 230 19.11 5.28 -26.20
C SER A 230 18.23 4.41 -27.11
N VAL A 231 17.08 3.96 -26.61
CA VAL A 231 16.14 3.06 -27.31
C VAL A 231 14.90 3.81 -27.85
N LEU A 232 14.75 5.10 -27.52
CA LEU A 232 13.73 6.01 -28.04
C LEU A 232 14.22 6.76 -29.28
#